data_AF-A0A961NEG0-F1
#
_entry.id   AF-A0A961NEG0-F1
#
_cell.length_a   1.000
_cell.length_b   1.000
_cell.length_c   1.000
_cell.angle_alpha   90.00
_cell.angle_beta   90.00
_cell.angle_gamma   90.00
#
_symmetry.space_group_name_H-M   'P 1'
#
loop_
_entity.id
_entity.type
_entity.pdbx_description
1 polymer ?
#
loop_
_entity_poly.entity_id
_entity_poly.type
_entity_poly.pdbx_seq_one_letter_code
_entity_poly.pdbx_strand_id
1 'polypeptide(L)' 'SIPGEANTLAADQTAAAAHAVGMTAATAQSVRAALTAIAGRDPHARVLICGSLYLAGSVLREN' A
#
# COMPACT_ATOMS: atom_id res chain seq x y z
N SER A 1 1.74 3.08 -6.45
CA SER A 1 1.61 2.69 -7.86
C SER A 1 2.76 1.78 -8.23
N ILE A 2 2.59 0.89 -9.21
CA ILE A 2 3.71 0.15 -9.80
C ILE A 2 4.29 1.01 -10.92
N PRO A 3 5.60 1.29 -10.92
CA PRO A 3 6.25 2.01 -12.02
C PRO A 3 5.99 1.30 -13.36
N GLY A 4 5.40 2.01 -14.33
CA GLY A 4 5.14 1.49 -15.68
C GLY A 4 3.76 0.85 -15.90
N GLU A 5 2.91 0.73 -14.87
CA GLU A 5 1.57 0.16 -15.00
C GLU A 5 0.49 1.25 -15.11
N ALA A 6 -0.20 1.31 -16.25
CA ALA A 6 -1.10 2.40 -16.64
C ALA A 6 -2.37 2.55 -15.78
N ASN A 7 -2.71 1.54 -14.97
CA ASN A 7 -4.01 1.45 -14.29
C ASN A 7 -3.92 1.72 -12.78
N THR A 8 -3.14 2.70 -12.36
CA THR A 8 -3.03 3.04 -10.93
C THR A 8 -3.55 4.45 -10.64
N LEU A 9 -4.53 4.55 -9.75
CA LEU A 9 -4.87 5.81 -9.09
C LEU A 9 -3.64 6.30 -8.32
N ALA A 10 -3.44 7.63 -8.29
CA ALA A 10 -2.40 8.19 -7.42
C ALA A 10 -2.70 7.85 -5.96
N ALA A 11 -1.66 7.61 -5.15
CA ALA A 11 -1.83 7.18 -3.75
C ALA A 11 -2.75 8.13 -2.96
N ASP A 12 -2.62 9.43 -3.19
CA ASP A 12 -3.43 10.46 -2.51
C ASP A 12 -4.91 10.39 -2.93
N GLN A 13 -5.20 10.04 -4.19
CA GLN A 13 -6.58 9.86 -4.65
C GLN A 13 -7.23 8.63 -4.00
N THR A 14 -6.47 7.53 -3.88
CA THR A 14 -6.95 6.33 -3.17
C THR A 14 -7.18 6.61 -1.69
N ALA A 15 -6.27 7.33 -1.03
CA ALA A 15 -6.42 7.72 0.37
C ALA A 15 -7.63 8.64 0.57
N ALA A 16 -7.83 9.64 -0.31
CA ALA A 16 -9.00 10.51 -0.27
C ALA A 16 -10.32 9.74 -0.42
N ALA A 17 -10.39 8.78 -1.34
CA ALA A 17 -11.57 7.92 -1.50
C ALA A 17 -11.84 7.07 -0.25
N ALA A 18 -10.80 6.49 0.37
CA ALA A 18 -10.93 5.73 1.61
C ALA A 18 -11.42 6.62 2.77
N HIS A 19 -10.88 7.83 2.89
CA HIS A 19 -11.34 8.80 3.89
C HIS A 19 -12.79 9.23 3.67
N ALA A 20 -13.22 9.41 2.42
CA ALA A 20 -14.59 9.79 2.10
C ALA A 20 -15.64 8.77 2.56
N VAL A 21 -15.25 7.51 2.75
CA VAL A 21 -16.11 6.44 3.30
C VAL A 21 -15.83 6.13 4.78
N GLY A 22 -15.07 6.99 5.47
CA GLY A 22 -14.80 6.88 6.91
C GLY A 22 -13.68 5.91 7.29
N MET A 23 -12.89 5.44 6.32
CA MET A 23 -11.72 4.60 6.62
C MET A 23 -10.52 5.44 7.07
N THR A 24 -9.73 4.89 7.98
CA THR A 24 -8.39 5.43 8.26
C THR A 24 -7.45 5.00 7.15
N ALA A 25 -6.89 5.96 6.42
CA ALA A 25 -5.93 5.72 5.35
C ALA A 25 -4.70 6.61 5.54
N ALA A 26 -3.56 6.15 5.02
CA ALA A 26 -2.31 6.91 4.97
C ALA A 26 -1.55 6.48 3.71
N THR A 27 -0.77 7.40 3.15
CA THR A 27 0.10 7.12 2.00
C THR A 27 1.54 6.89 2.47
N ALA A 28 2.32 6.19 1.64
CA ALA A 28 3.74 5.96 1.87
C ALA A 28 4.49 6.03 0.54
N GLN A 29 5.76 6.42 0.58
CA GLN A 29 6.60 6.59 -0.62
C GLN A 29 7.00 5.26 -1.29
N SER A 30 6.91 4.15 -0.57
CA SER A 30 7.15 2.80 -1.09
C SER A 30 6.47 1.74 -0.22
N VAL A 31 6.35 0.52 -0.74
CA VAL A 31 5.84 -0.63 0.04
C VAL A 31 6.71 -0.88 1.26
N ARG A 32 8.04 -0.85 1.12
CA ARG A 32 8.97 -1.04 2.24
C ARG A 32 8.75 0.01 3.33
N ALA A 33 8.60 1.28 2.96
CA ALA A 33 8.31 2.35 3.93
C ALA A 33 6.99 2.11 4.67
N ALA A 34 5.94 1.66 3.95
CA ALA A 34 4.66 1.30 4.57
C ALA A 34 4.81 0.14 5.56
N LEU A 35 5.49 -0.95 5.16
CA LEU A 35 5.70 -2.13 6.00
C LEU A 35 6.54 -1.81 7.24
N THR A 36 7.61 -1.02 7.12
CA THR A 36 8.39 -0.55 8.27
C THR A 36 7.54 0.27 9.24
N ALA A 37 6.70 1.17 8.73
CA ALA A 37 5.80 1.96 9.57
C ALA A 37 4.74 1.09 10.28
N ILE A 38 4.20 0.07 9.60
CA ILE A 38 3.25 -0.88 10.17
C ILE A 38 3.93 -1.71 11.27
N ALA A 39 5.09 -2.31 11.00
CA ALA A 39 5.84 -3.11 11.95
C ALA A 39 6.29 -2.30 13.18
N GLY A 40 6.59 -1.01 13.00
CA GLY A 40 6.90 -0.10 14.11
C GLY A 40 5.70 0.20 15.02
N ARG A 41 4.46 0.02 14.54
CA ARG A 41 3.23 0.15 15.33
C ARG A 41 2.80 -1.17 15.95
N ASP A 42 2.86 -2.24 15.18
CA ASP A 42 2.56 -3.60 15.62
C ASP A 42 3.48 -4.60 14.89
N PRO A 43 4.49 -5.15 15.60
CA PRO A 43 5.43 -6.13 15.03
C PRO A 43 4.78 -7.44 14.57
N HIS A 44 3.56 -7.75 15.03
CA HIS A 44 2.81 -8.96 14.67
C HIS A 44 1.67 -8.69 13.68
N ALA A 45 1.61 -7.48 13.11
CA ALA A 45 0.60 -7.09 12.15
C ALA A 45 0.58 -8.03 10.94
N ARG A 46 -0.62 -8.43 10.53
CA ARG A 46 -0.85 -9.16 9.27
C ARG A 46 -1.21 -8.16 8.18
N VAL A 47 -0.50 -8.20 7.07
CA VAL A 47 -0.70 -7.28 5.94
C VAL A 47 -1.45 -8.00 4.82
N LEU A 48 -2.58 -7.41 4.41
CA LEU A 48 -3.29 -7.79 3.19
C LEU A 48 -2.91 -6.82 2.08
N ILE A 49 -2.36 -7.35 0.98
CA ILE A 49 -2.05 -6.55 -0.21
C ILE A 49 -3.23 -6.65 -1.16
N CYS A 50 -3.94 -5.54 -1.34
CA CYS A 50 -5.00 -5.41 -2.33
C CYS A 50 -4.45 -4.74 -3.61
N GLY A 51 -5.02 -5.07 -4.76
CA GLY A 51 -4.61 -4.52 -6.06
C GLY A 51 -4.34 -5.61 -7.08
N SER A 52 -3.20 -5.55 -7.77
CA SER A 52 -2.83 -6.49 -8.82
C SER A 52 -1.92 -7.62 -8.31
N LEU A 53 -1.95 -8.77 -9.00
CA LEU A 53 -0.99 -9.85 -8.76
C LEU A 53 0.44 -9.45 -9.11
N TYR A 54 0.63 -8.50 -10.03
CA TYR A 54 1.94 -7.91 -10.33
C TYR A 54 2.48 -7.13 -9.11
N LEU A 55 1.64 -6.35 -8.42
CA LEU A 55 2.03 -5.69 -7.17
C LEU A 55 2.42 -6.72 -6.13
N ALA A 56 1.55 -7.71 -5.89
CA ALA A 56 1.83 -8.78 -4.94
C ALA A 56 3.16 -9.48 -5.26
N GLY A 57 3.41 -9.81 -6.53
CA GLY A 57 4.66 -10.43 -6.98
C GLY A 57 5.89 -9.54 -6.79
N SER A 58 5.79 -8.23 -7.03
CA SER A 58 6.87 -7.27 -6.74
C SER A 58 7.17 -7.20 -5.25
N VAL A 59 6.14 -7.14 -4.39
CA VAL A 59 6.33 -7.12 -2.93
C VAL A 59 6.98 -8.41 -2.43
N LEU A 60 6.54 -9.57 -2.90
CA LEU A 60 7.11 -10.88 -2.52
C LEU A 60 8.57 -11.04 -2.96
N ARG A 61 9.03 -10.32 -3.98
CA ARG A 61 10.43 -10.38 -4.42
C ARG A 61 11.38 -9.58 -3.51
N GLU A 62 10.87 -8.55 -2.84
CA GLU A 62 11.67 -7.51 -2.16
C GLU A 62 11.63 -7.56 -0.63
N ASN A 63 10.84 -8.48 -0.05
CA ASN A 63 10.61 -8.64 1.38
C ASN A 63 10.73 -10.11 1.78
#